data_AF-A0A1V6HZE9-F1
#
_entry.id   AF-A0A1V6HZE9-F1
#
_cell.length_a   1.000
_cell.length_b   1.000
_cell.length_c   1.000
_cell.angle_alpha   90.00
_cell.angle_beta   90.00
_cell.angle_gamma   90.00
#
_symmetry.space_group_name_H-M   'P 1'
#
loop_
_entity.id
_entity.type
_entity.pdbx_description
1 polymer ?
#
loop_
_entity_poly.entity_id
_entity_poly.type
_entity_poly.pdbx_seq_one_letter_code
_entity_poly.pdbx_strand_id
1 'polypeptide(L)'
;MTIFEKYITGKGTGLTQELINRKTPIHLGGMADPFQSIEQKEKCTLQFLEMFKNYPVSISTKTNYLTDDYFKLLDPKFHTFQISLISDNEETVKKFEDNTPTAKERIEFIKELKKRGFWVSVRVQPMVNVNETISLLKKLNGAIDYATIEHLKVSKTGNINERKELFKLIGNDAGLYRVRRNYYKLPTETIVKNIKAIKDEINIKIGCGDNECHELSDSKNCCGIDCMPESFNNWLKYNSMYILMTNDKTGFCPESKLYNCNIPPNTFNRFKRNNDYRFYVDAYLKEVHKYGERSLF
;
A
#
# COMPACT_ATOMS: atom_id res chain seq x y z
N MET A 1 -10.80 27.13 -8.52
CA MET A 1 -9.49 26.47 -8.58
C MET A 1 -9.46 25.37 -7.54
N THR A 2 -9.53 24.10 -7.96
CA THR A 2 -9.42 22.96 -7.04
C THR A 2 -8.04 22.95 -6.37
N ILE A 3 -7.90 22.21 -5.27
CA ILE A 3 -6.60 22.10 -4.59
C ILE A 3 -5.52 21.53 -5.53
N PHE A 4 -5.89 20.64 -6.46
CA PHE A 4 -4.98 20.01 -7.41
C PHE A 4 -4.57 20.94 -8.56
N GLU A 5 -5.51 21.73 -9.10
CA GLU A 5 -5.21 22.72 -10.13
C GLU A 5 -4.15 23.72 -9.68
N LYS A 6 -4.17 24.11 -8.39
CA LYS A 6 -3.15 24.96 -7.79
C LYS A 6 -1.74 24.36 -7.95
N TYR A 7 -1.58 23.07 -7.66
CA TYR A 7 -0.27 22.41 -7.70
C TYR A 7 0.20 22.12 -9.13
N ILE A 8 -0.73 21.71 -10.01
CA ILE A 8 -0.41 21.40 -11.41
C ILE A 8 -0.03 22.68 -12.17
N THR A 9 -0.63 23.82 -11.85
CA THR A 9 -0.28 25.12 -12.45
C THR A 9 0.96 25.77 -11.83
N GLY A 10 1.67 25.08 -10.95
CA GLY A 10 2.89 25.59 -10.31
C GLY A 10 2.67 26.69 -9.27
N LYS A 11 1.41 26.91 -8.86
CA LYS A 11 1.02 27.94 -7.87
C LYS A 11 0.97 27.40 -6.44
N GLY A 12 1.28 26.11 -6.23
CA GLY A 12 1.44 25.51 -4.93
C GLY A 12 2.76 25.88 -4.26
N THR A 13 2.93 25.46 -3.01
CA THR A 13 4.14 25.69 -2.23
C THR A 13 4.48 24.47 -1.37
N GLY A 14 5.72 24.41 -0.87
CA GLY A 14 6.19 23.38 0.05
C GLY A 14 6.33 21.99 -0.58
N LEU A 15 6.33 20.96 0.28
CA LEU A 15 6.64 19.58 -0.09
C LEU A 15 5.79 19.07 -1.25
N THR A 16 4.48 19.32 -1.23
CA THR A 16 3.58 18.85 -2.29
C THR A 16 3.95 19.42 -3.65
N GLN A 17 4.27 20.71 -3.74
CA GLN A 17 4.70 21.32 -5.01
C GLN A 17 6.04 20.75 -5.47
N GLU A 18 6.99 20.55 -4.55
CA GLU A 18 8.30 19.97 -4.84
C GLU A 18 8.18 18.54 -5.42
N LEU A 19 7.32 17.71 -4.82
CA LEU A 19 7.06 16.35 -5.29
C LEU A 19 6.36 16.32 -6.66
N ILE A 20 5.39 17.21 -6.88
CA ILE A 20 4.67 17.34 -8.16
C ILE A 20 5.61 17.80 -9.28
N ASN A 21 6.47 18.79 -9.03
CA ASN A 21 7.45 19.28 -10.00
C ASN A 21 8.42 18.17 -10.46
N ARG A 22 8.72 17.24 -9.56
CA ARG A 22 9.59 16.08 -9.85
C ARG A 22 8.86 14.90 -10.49
N LYS A 23 7.56 15.01 -10.70
CA LYS A 23 6.70 13.88 -11.13
C LYS A 23 6.83 12.68 -10.19
N THR A 24 6.90 12.92 -8.88
CA THR A 24 6.87 11.84 -7.89
C THR A 24 5.54 11.12 -8.00
N PRO A 25 5.50 9.78 -8.14
CA PRO A 25 4.26 9.04 -8.31
C PRO A 25 3.23 9.31 -7.22
N ILE A 26 1.97 9.42 -7.62
CA ILE A 26 0.85 9.59 -6.69
C ILE A 26 0.25 8.22 -6.40
N HIS A 27 0.02 7.94 -5.12
CA HIS A 27 -0.77 6.79 -4.68
C HIS A 27 -2.22 7.24 -4.48
N LEU A 28 -3.07 6.97 -5.46
CA LEU A 28 -4.51 7.17 -5.35
C LEU A 28 -5.12 5.95 -4.65
N GLY A 29 -5.98 6.17 -3.66
CA GLY A 29 -6.61 5.06 -2.93
C GLY A 29 -5.89 4.61 -1.66
N GLY A 30 -4.89 5.36 -1.18
CA GLY A 30 -4.16 5.02 0.03
C GLY A 30 -4.97 5.17 1.34
N MET A 31 -5.98 6.05 1.35
CA MET A 31 -6.78 6.35 2.55
C MET A 31 -8.28 6.09 2.39
N ALA A 32 -8.79 6.21 1.16
CA ALA A 32 -10.19 5.96 0.81
C ALA A 32 -10.23 5.40 -0.61
N ASP A 33 -11.13 4.45 -0.86
CA ASP A 33 -11.25 3.84 -2.18
C ASP A 33 -11.75 4.89 -3.20
N PRO A 34 -11.06 5.08 -4.34
CA PRO A 34 -11.39 6.13 -5.30
C PRO A 34 -12.68 5.84 -6.10
N PHE A 35 -13.20 4.60 -6.08
CA PHE A 35 -14.34 4.18 -6.87
C PHE A 35 -15.51 3.69 -6.01
N GLN A 36 -15.65 4.21 -4.78
CA GLN A 36 -16.85 3.99 -3.96
C GLN A 36 -18.12 4.47 -4.67
N SER A 37 -19.29 4.00 -4.26
CA SER A 37 -20.57 4.33 -4.89
C SER A 37 -20.81 5.84 -5.06
N ILE A 38 -20.30 6.68 -4.15
CA ILE A 38 -20.40 8.14 -4.24
C ILE A 38 -19.73 8.73 -5.49
N GLU A 39 -18.72 8.05 -6.05
CA GLU A 39 -18.03 8.48 -7.28
C GLU A 39 -18.96 8.49 -8.50
N GLN A 40 -20.04 7.70 -8.50
CA GLN A 40 -21.04 7.75 -9.58
C GLN A 40 -21.71 9.12 -9.68
N LYS A 41 -21.81 9.84 -8.56
CA LYS A 41 -22.41 11.17 -8.46
C LYS A 41 -21.36 12.28 -8.49
N GLU A 42 -20.33 12.18 -7.66
CA GLU A 42 -19.40 13.30 -7.40
C GLU A 42 -18.25 13.39 -8.40
N LYS A 43 -17.93 12.31 -9.12
CA LYS A 43 -16.92 12.27 -10.20
C LYS A 43 -15.55 12.86 -9.80
N CYS A 44 -15.18 12.75 -8.52
CA CYS A 44 -13.96 13.33 -7.98
C CYS A 44 -12.72 12.62 -8.54
N THR A 45 -12.79 11.29 -8.63
CA THR A 45 -11.72 10.50 -9.23
C THR A 45 -11.62 10.75 -10.73
N LEU A 46 -12.75 10.90 -11.43
CA LEU A 46 -12.73 11.24 -12.86
C LEU A 46 -12.02 12.58 -13.11
N GLN A 47 -12.38 13.64 -12.39
CA GLN A 47 -11.73 14.94 -12.47
C GLN A 47 -10.24 14.86 -12.11
N PHE A 48 -9.88 14.06 -11.10
CA PHE A 48 -8.49 13.80 -10.75
C PHE A 48 -7.72 13.17 -11.92
N LEU A 49 -8.27 12.15 -12.57
CA LEU A 49 -7.61 11.47 -13.69
C LEU A 49 -7.49 12.36 -14.93
N GLU A 50 -8.46 13.26 -15.18
CA GLU A 50 -8.34 14.26 -16.26
C GLU A 50 -7.11 15.17 -16.08
N MET A 51 -6.88 15.60 -14.83
CA MET A 51 -5.75 16.43 -14.45
C MET A 51 -4.41 15.69 -14.49
N PHE A 52 -4.41 14.39 -14.16
CA PHE A 52 -3.21 13.58 -13.99
C PHE A 52 -2.98 12.52 -15.08
N LYS A 53 -3.67 12.61 -16.23
CA LYS A 53 -3.59 11.62 -17.33
C LYS A 53 -2.19 11.25 -17.83
N ASN A 54 -1.23 12.19 -17.73
CA ASN A 54 0.16 11.99 -18.16
C ASN A 54 1.14 12.00 -16.98
N TYR A 55 0.66 11.60 -15.82
CA TYR A 55 1.39 11.63 -14.56
C TYR A 55 1.38 10.24 -13.92
N PRO A 56 2.49 9.76 -13.32
CA PRO A 56 2.53 8.45 -12.67
C PRO A 56 1.54 8.36 -11.49
N VAL A 57 0.49 7.54 -11.63
CA VAL A 57 -0.53 7.30 -10.60
C VAL A 57 -0.73 5.80 -10.37
N SER A 58 -0.43 5.33 -9.15
CA SER A 58 -0.77 3.98 -8.72
C SER A 58 -2.13 3.99 -8.02
N ILE A 59 -3.09 3.26 -8.56
CA ILE A 59 -4.48 3.25 -8.14
C ILE A 59 -4.75 2.01 -7.28
N SER A 60 -4.97 2.21 -5.98
CA SER A 60 -5.45 1.17 -5.07
C SER A 60 -6.97 1.19 -4.93
N THR A 61 -7.61 0.04 -5.12
CA THR A 61 -9.07 -0.05 -5.06
C THR A 61 -9.53 -1.50 -4.81
N LYS A 62 -10.78 -1.65 -4.38
CA LYS A 62 -11.56 -2.89 -4.29
C LYS A 62 -12.59 -2.99 -5.43
N THR A 63 -12.68 -2.02 -6.33
CA THR A 63 -13.62 -2.08 -7.45
C THR A 63 -13.35 -3.30 -8.34
N ASN A 64 -14.38 -3.74 -9.04
CA ASN A 64 -14.36 -4.80 -10.04
C ASN A 64 -14.62 -4.27 -11.46
N TYR A 65 -14.79 -2.97 -11.62
CA TYR A 65 -15.19 -2.39 -12.90
C TYR A 65 -14.84 -0.91 -12.98
N LEU A 66 -14.55 -0.46 -14.20
CA LEU A 66 -14.47 0.94 -14.60
C LEU A 66 -15.20 1.13 -15.92
N THR A 67 -15.89 2.25 -16.07
CA THR A 67 -16.52 2.60 -17.36
C THR A 67 -15.48 3.04 -18.38
N ASP A 68 -15.86 3.03 -19.66
CA ASP A 68 -15.00 3.46 -20.76
C ASP A 68 -14.49 4.90 -20.59
N ASP A 69 -15.24 5.78 -19.93
CA ASP A 69 -14.80 7.16 -19.69
C ASP A 69 -13.54 7.22 -18.82
N TYR A 70 -13.38 6.32 -17.85
CA TYR A 70 -12.13 6.20 -17.10
C TYR A 70 -11.03 5.62 -17.98
N PHE A 71 -11.31 4.55 -18.74
CA PHE A 71 -10.31 3.91 -19.60
C PHE A 71 -9.79 4.84 -20.70
N LYS A 72 -10.56 5.84 -21.16
CA LYS A 72 -10.09 6.87 -22.09
C LYS A 72 -9.01 7.79 -21.49
N LEU A 73 -8.96 7.93 -20.17
CA LEU A 73 -8.00 8.78 -19.45
C LEU A 73 -6.78 8.00 -18.96
N LEU A 74 -6.92 6.69 -18.80
CA LEU A 74 -5.89 5.82 -18.24
C LEU A 74 -4.95 5.28 -19.32
N ASP A 75 -3.67 5.57 -19.15
CA ASP A 75 -2.57 5.03 -19.95
C ASP A 75 -1.70 4.07 -19.11
N PRO A 76 -1.48 2.80 -19.53
CA PRO A 76 -0.57 1.86 -18.85
C PRO A 76 0.86 2.34 -18.62
N LYS A 77 1.33 3.32 -19.41
CA LYS A 77 2.62 3.97 -19.19
C LYS A 77 2.64 4.78 -17.90
N PHE A 78 1.52 5.38 -17.51
CA PHE A 78 1.42 6.32 -16.41
C PHE A 78 0.56 5.81 -15.25
N HIS A 79 -0.27 4.80 -15.46
CA HIS A 79 -1.19 4.32 -14.46
C HIS A 79 -0.95 2.85 -14.16
N THR A 80 -1.01 2.50 -12.89
CA THR A 80 -0.90 1.12 -12.41
C THR A 80 -2.03 0.81 -11.46
N PHE A 81 -2.36 -0.47 -11.30
CA PHE A 81 -3.45 -0.90 -10.45
C PHE A 81 -2.95 -1.79 -9.31
N GLN A 82 -3.50 -1.57 -8.13
CA GLN A 82 -3.30 -2.40 -6.95
C GLN A 82 -4.67 -2.82 -6.41
N ILE A 83 -5.11 -4.02 -6.79
CA ILE A 83 -6.44 -4.51 -6.44
C ILE A 83 -6.38 -5.20 -5.08
N SER A 84 -7.12 -4.67 -4.11
CA SER A 84 -7.27 -5.28 -2.79
C SER A 84 -8.13 -6.53 -2.92
N LEU A 85 -7.57 -7.69 -2.60
CA LEU A 85 -8.27 -8.98 -2.60
C LEU A 85 -7.55 -9.92 -1.63
N ILE A 86 -8.22 -10.26 -0.53
CA ILE A 86 -7.61 -11.01 0.58
C ILE A 86 -7.70 -12.53 0.44
N SER A 87 -8.60 -13.01 -0.41
CA SER A 87 -8.88 -14.44 -0.61
C SER A 87 -9.62 -14.67 -1.92
N ASP A 88 -9.47 -15.85 -2.50
CA ASP A 88 -10.29 -16.38 -3.59
C ASP A 88 -11.54 -17.14 -3.11
N ASN A 89 -11.75 -17.23 -1.78
CA ASN A 89 -12.91 -17.80 -1.13
C ASN A 89 -13.94 -16.69 -0.80
N GLU A 90 -15.12 -16.77 -1.42
CA GLU A 90 -16.20 -15.80 -1.23
C GLU A 90 -16.70 -15.72 0.22
N GLU A 91 -16.66 -16.82 0.97
CA GLU A 91 -17.05 -16.79 2.38
C GLU A 91 -16.04 -16.00 3.22
N THR A 92 -14.75 -16.14 2.94
CA THR A 92 -13.71 -15.35 3.61
C THR A 92 -13.86 -13.88 3.26
N VAL A 93 -14.01 -13.55 1.98
CA VAL A 93 -14.24 -12.16 1.56
C VAL A 93 -15.45 -11.55 2.26
N LYS A 94 -16.61 -12.21 2.26
CA LYS A 94 -17.83 -11.70 2.91
C LYS A 94 -17.70 -11.55 4.43
N LYS A 95 -16.85 -12.35 5.07
CA LYS A 95 -16.61 -12.25 6.53
C LYS A 95 -15.81 -11.01 6.91
N PHE A 96 -14.89 -10.56 6.05
CA PHE A 96 -13.95 -9.47 6.36
C PHE A 96 -14.23 -8.17 5.60
N GLU A 97 -14.95 -8.22 4.48
CA GLU A 97 -15.13 -7.09 3.57
C GLU A 97 -16.61 -6.89 3.20
N ASP A 98 -17.32 -6.08 3.97
CA ASP A 98 -18.72 -5.72 3.69
C ASP A 98 -18.83 -4.72 2.53
N ASN A 99 -19.90 -4.85 1.73
CA ASN A 99 -20.24 -3.97 0.60
C ASN A 99 -19.11 -3.84 -0.45
N THR A 100 -18.37 -4.93 -0.69
CA THR A 100 -17.33 -5.00 -1.71
C THR A 100 -17.70 -6.01 -2.79
N PRO A 101 -17.18 -5.86 -4.03
CA PRO A 101 -17.35 -6.87 -5.06
C PRO A 101 -16.81 -8.24 -4.64
N THR A 102 -17.38 -9.28 -5.23
CA THR A 102 -16.98 -10.67 -5.00
C THR A 102 -15.52 -10.92 -5.38
N ALA A 103 -14.93 -11.99 -4.85
CA ALA A 103 -13.57 -12.41 -5.24
C ALA A 103 -13.51 -12.70 -6.74
N LYS A 104 -14.53 -13.39 -7.27
CA LYS A 104 -14.65 -13.70 -8.71
C LYS A 104 -14.63 -12.44 -9.56
N GLU A 105 -15.45 -11.44 -9.22
CA GLU A 105 -15.52 -10.20 -9.99
C GLU A 105 -14.20 -9.43 -9.98
N ARG A 106 -13.51 -9.36 -8.83
CA ARG A 106 -12.18 -8.73 -8.74
C ARG A 106 -11.12 -9.49 -9.53
N ILE A 107 -11.15 -10.83 -9.53
CA ILE A 107 -10.23 -11.64 -10.34
C ILE A 107 -10.42 -11.38 -11.83
N GLU A 108 -11.68 -11.30 -12.30
CA GLU A 108 -11.95 -10.99 -13.71
C GLU A 108 -11.51 -9.57 -14.08
N PHE A 109 -11.71 -8.60 -13.19
CA PHE A 109 -11.21 -7.24 -13.38
C PHE A 109 -9.69 -7.17 -13.45
N ILE A 110 -8.98 -7.90 -12.59
CA ILE A 110 -7.51 -8.01 -12.63
C ILE A 110 -7.05 -8.52 -14.01
N LYS A 111 -7.68 -9.57 -14.53
CA LYS A 111 -7.37 -10.11 -15.87
C LYS A 111 -7.67 -9.10 -16.98
N GLU A 112 -8.77 -8.36 -16.87
CA GLU A 112 -9.12 -7.31 -17.82
C GLU A 112 -8.06 -6.21 -17.86
N LEU A 113 -7.68 -5.68 -16.69
CA LEU A 113 -6.63 -4.67 -16.55
C LEU A 113 -5.31 -5.18 -17.14
N LYS A 114 -4.95 -6.43 -16.85
CA LYS A 114 -3.72 -7.03 -17.39
C LYS A 114 -3.77 -7.16 -18.91
N LYS A 115 -4.90 -7.58 -19.47
CA LYS A 115 -5.12 -7.68 -20.92
C LYS A 115 -5.02 -6.31 -21.61
N ARG A 116 -5.41 -5.23 -20.93
CA ARG A 116 -5.24 -3.85 -21.40
C ARG A 116 -3.80 -3.31 -21.28
N GLY A 117 -2.87 -4.10 -20.75
CA GLY A 117 -1.45 -3.78 -20.68
C GLY A 117 -1.02 -3.05 -19.41
N PHE A 118 -1.92 -2.83 -18.45
CA PHE A 118 -1.56 -2.21 -17.17
C PHE A 118 -0.61 -3.10 -16.37
N TRP A 119 0.27 -2.47 -15.60
CA TRP A 119 0.92 -3.15 -14.49
C TRP A 119 -0.11 -3.35 -13.38
N VAL A 120 -0.27 -4.58 -12.92
CA VAL A 120 -1.30 -4.95 -11.94
C VAL A 120 -0.66 -5.68 -10.77
N SER A 121 -0.98 -5.22 -9.56
CA SER A 121 -0.65 -5.89 -8.32
C SER A 121 -1.92 -6.30 -7.59
N VAL A 122 -1.84 -7.40 -6.83
CA VAL A 122 -2.85 -7.75 -5.83
C VAL A 122 -2.35 -7.38 -4.44
N ARG A 123 -3.20 -6.74 -3.62
CA ARG A 123 -2.91 -6.46 -2.22
C ARG A 123 -3.66 -7.44 -1.34
N VAL A 124 -2.94 -8.42 -0.81
CA VAL A 124 -3.42 -9.33 0.24
C VAL A 124 -3.12 -8.67 1.59
N GLN A 125 -3.89 -7.62 1.86
CA GLN A 125 -3.73 -6.75 3.02
C GLN A 125 -5.13 -6.39 3.56
N PRO A 126 -5.57 -7.03 4.65
CA PRO A 126 -4.82 -7.97 5.47
C PRO A 126 -4.79 -9.41 4.92
N MET A 127 -3.66 -10.11 5.10
CA MET A 127 -3.53 -11.56 4.95
C MET A 127 -4.07 -12.25 6.21
N VAL A 128 -5.09 -13.07 6.04
CA VAL A 128 -5.79 -13.78 7.13
C VAL A 128 -5.53 -15.28 7.12
N ASN A 129 -5.22 -15.86 5.96
CA ASN A 129 -4.96 -17.29 5.80
C ASN A 129 -3.90 -17.53 4.72
N VAL A 130 -2.82 -18.23 5.06
CA VAL A 130 -1.70 -18.47 4.16
C VAL A 130 -2.08 -19.39 2.98
N ASN A 131 -2.91 -20.40 3.20
CA ASN A 131 -3.31 -21.34 2.16
C ASN A 131 -4.25 -20.69 1.14
N GLU A 132 -5.22 -19.88 1.61
CA GLU A 132 -6.08 -19.11 0.71
C GLU A 132 -5.28 -18.05 -0.07
N THR A 133 -4.27 -17.45 0.57
CA THR A 133 -3.34 -16.53 -0.12
C THR A 133 -2.58 -17.25 -1.23
N ILE A 134 -2.01 -18.43 -0.96
CA ILE A 134 -1.33 -19.25 -1.97
C ILE A 134 -2.29 -19.63 -3.10
N SER A 135 -3.51 -20.07 -2.77
CA SER A 135 -4.55 -20.42 -3.75
C SER A 135 -4.89 -19.25 -4.66
N LEU A 136 -5.13 -18.07 -4.08
CA LEU A 136 -5.40 -16.83 -4.81
C LEU A 136 -4.25 -16.47 -5.75
N LEU A 137 -3.01 -16.47 -5.24
CA LEU A 137 -1.84 -16.10 -6.04
C LEU A 137 -1.57 -17.10 -7.17
N LYS A 138 -1.80 -18.40 -6.95
CA LYS A 138 -1.75 -19.41 -8.02
C LYS A 138 -2.79 -19.15 -9.11
N LYS A 139 -4.03 -18.78 -8.73
CA LYS A 139 -5.09 -18.42 -9.68
C LYS A 139 -4.78 -17.14 -10.47
N LEU A 140 -4.05 -16.21 -9.87
CA LEU A 140 -3.64 -14.95 -10.49
C LEU A 140 -2.31 -15.04 -11.23
N ASN A 141 -1.66 -16.21 -11.27
CA ASN A 141 -0.39 -16.38 -11.95
C ASN A 141 -0.51 -16.00 -13.44
N GLY A 142 0.37 -15.11 -13.90
CA GLY A 142 0.32 -14.53 -15.25
C GLY A 142 -0.70 -13.41 -15.45
N ALA A 143 -1.61 -13.17 -14.50
CA ALA A 143 -2.58 -12.07 -14.53
C ALA A 143 -2.15 -10.85 -13.69
N ILE A 144 -1.08 -10.98 -12.88
CA ILE A 144 -0.50 -9.90 -12.07
C ILE A 144 1.03 -9.87 -12.24
N ASP A 145 1.61 -8.71 -11.96
CA ASP A 145 3.05 -8.46 -11.97
C ASP A 145 3.67 -8.55 -10.57
N TYR A 146 2.86 -8.37 -9.53
CA TYR A 146 3.32 -8.24 -8.15
C TYR A 146 2.23 -8.59 -7.15
N ALA A 147 2.61 -8.96 -5.92
CA ALA A 147 1.69 -9.08 -4.81
C ALA A 147 2.23 -8.41 -3.54
N THR A 148 1.41 -7.61 -2.86
CA THR A 148 1.73 -7.10 -1.53
C THR A 148 1.06 -7.96 -0.47
N ILE A 149 1.83 -8.46 0.49
CA ILE A 149 1.39 -9.33 1.59
C ILE A 149 1.62 -8.60 2.92
N GLU A 150 0.57 -8.41 3.71
CA GLU A 150 0.70 -7.90 5.09
C GLU A 150 -0.30 -8.61 5.99
N HIS A 151 0.16 -9.21 7.08
CA HIS A 151 -0.69 -9.99 7.97
C HIS A 151 -1.70 -9.11 8.73
N LEU A 152 -2.87 -9.67 9.02
CA LEU A 152 -3.88 -9.00 9.82
C LEU A 152 -3.32 -8.57 11.18
N LYS A 153 -3.43 -7.27 11.47
CA LYS A 153 -3.18 -6.67 12.78
C LYS A 153 -4.51 -6.28 13.43
N VAL A 154 -4.71 -6.66 14.68
CA VAL A 154 -5.97 -6.38 15.40
C VAL A 154 -5.75 -5.25 16.40
N SER A 155 -6.46 -4.14 16.28
CA SER A 155 -6.28 -3.01 17.20
C SER A 155 -6.62 -3.36 18.65
N LYS A 156 -5.70 -3.06 19.58
CA LYS A 156 -5.90 -3.19 21.03
C LYS A 156 -6.75 -2.05 21.58
N THR A 157 -6.65 -0.87 20.98
CA THR A 157 -7.35 0.35 21.42
C THR A 157 -8.69 0.56 20.71
N GLY A 158 -9.00 -0.24 19.69
CA GLY A 158 -10.28 -0.21 18.99
C GLY A 158 -11.43 -0.76 19.84
N ASN A 159 -12.64 -0.70 19.27
CA ASN A 159 -13.87 -1.18 19.88
C ASN A 159 -13.72 -2.64 20.34
N ILE A 160 -14.10 -2.91 21.59
CA ILE A 160 -13.94 -4.23 22.19
C ILE A 160 -14.81 -5.30 21.53
N ASN A 161 -16.00 -4.94 21.06
CA ASN A 161 -16.91 -5.88 20.40
C ASN A 161 -16.39 -6.23 19.01
N GLU A 162 -16.01 -5.23 18.21
CA GLU A 162 -15.37 -5.46 16.90
C GLU A 162 -14.12 -6.32 17.03
N ARG A 163 -13.28 -6.06 18.04
CA ARG A 163 -12.10 -6.89 18.32
C ARG A 163 -12.49 -8.34 18.65
N LYS A 164 -13.51 -8.56 19.48
CA LYS A 164 -13.99 -9.91 19.81
C LYS A 164 -14.50 -10.64 18.57
N GLU A 165 -15.30 -9.96 17.74
CA GLU A 165 -15.78 -10.52 16.47
C GLU A 165 -14.62 -10.85 15.54
N LEU A 166 -13.63 -9.97 15.40
CA LEU A 166 -12.47 -10.22 14.57
C LEU A 166 -11.67 -11.43 15.05
N PHE A 167 -11.47 -11.61 16.36
CA PHE A 167 -10.82 -12.82 16.88
C PHE A 167 -11.64 -14.09 16.67
N LYS A 168 -12.97 -14.03 16.67
CA LYS A 168 -13.81 -15.17 16.27
C LYS A 168 -13.63 -15.50 14.79
N LEU A 169 -13.51 -14.49 13.93
CA LEU A 169 -13.28 -14.68 12.48
C LEU A 169 -11.90 -15.27 12.17
N ILE A 170 -10.87 -14.89 12.93
CA ILE A 170 -9.53 -15.50 12.84
C ILE A 170 -9.58 -17.00 13.22
N GLY A 171 -10.49 -17.39 14.12
CA GLY A 171 -10.72 -18.78 14.47
C GLY A 171 -9.52 -19.42 15.17
N ASN A 172 -9.06 -20.57 14.68
CA ASN A 172 -8.05 -21.39 15.34
C ASN A 172 -6.71 -20.65 15.54
N ASP A 173 -6.37 -19.72 14.64
CA ASP A 173 -5.12 -18.96 14.72
C ASP A 173 -5.17 -17.82 15.74
N ALA A 174 -6.33 -17.52 16.32
CA ALA A 174 -6.48 -16.43 17.29
C ALA A 174 -5.54 -16.59 18.50
N GLY A 175 -5.30 -17.85 18.92
CA GLY A 175 -4.39 -18.18 20.02
C GLY A 175 -2.91 -17.90 19.71
N LEU A 176 -2.54 -17.67 18.45
CA LEU A 176 -1.17 -17.34 18.05
C LEU A 176 -0.85 -15.86 18.21
N TYR A 177 -1.86 -14.99 18.17
CA TYR A 177 -1.67 -13.55 18.25
C TYR A 177 -1.03 -13.12 19.57
N ARG A 178 -0.10 -12.16 19.49
CA ARG A 178 0.61 -11.59 20.65
C ARG A 178 0.47 -10.07 20.63
N VAL A 179 0.40 -9.49 21.82
CA VAL A 179 0.35 -8.03 21.98
C VAL A 179 1.68 -7.42 21.54
N ARG A 180 1.60 -6.42 20.66
CA ARG A 180 2.71 -5.55 20.26
C ARG A 180 2.20 -4.11 20.26
N ARG A 181 2.68 -3.30 21.21
CA ARG A 181 2.16 -1.95 21.49
C ARG A 181 0.63 -1.90 21.59
N ASN A 182 0.01 -1.33 20.55
CA ASN A 182 -1.39 -0.95 20.46
C ASN A 182 -2.19 -1.89 19.56
N TYR A 183 -1.61 -3.02 19.15
CA TYR A 183 -2.30 -4.04 18.36
C TYR A 183 -1.84 -5.45 18.75
N TYR A 184 -2.63 -6.44 18.34
CA TYR A 184 -2.25 -7.84 18.35
C TYR A 184 -1.77 -8.20 16.94
N LYS A 185 -0.68 -8.96 16.86
CA LYS A 185 -0.14 -9.48 15.59
C LYS A 185 0.36 -10.90 15.76
N LEU A 186 0.50 -11.63 14.66
CA LEU A 186 1.20 -12.91 14.66
C LEU A 186 2.67 -12.73 15.08
N PRO A 187 3.30 -13.72 15.73
CA PRO A 187 4.73 -13.70 15.99
C PRO A 187 5.51 -13.58 14.69
N THR A 188 6.64 -12.86 14.72
CA THR A 188 7.50 -12.65 13.55
C THR A 188 7.95 -13.97 12.94
N GLU A 189 8.23 -14.98 13.75
CA GLU A 189 8.61 -16.31 13.28
C GLU A 189 7.50 -16.96 12.43
N THR A 190 6.24 -16.77 12.81
CA THR A 190 5.07 -17.23 12.05
C THR A 190 4.91 -16.46 10.75
N ILE A 191 5.07 -15.13 10.79
CA ILE A 191 5.01 -14.26 9.60
C ILE A 191 6.08 -14.68 8.58
N VAL A 192 7.32 -14.85 9.02
CA VAL A 192 8.44 -15.32 8.18
C VAL A 192 8.14 -16.70 7.58
N LYS A 193 7.59 -17.62 8.37
CA LYS A 193 7.19 -18.95 7.88
C LYS A 193 6.13 -18.86 6.79
N ASN A 194 5.11 -18.01 6.97
CA ASN A 194 4.04 -17.82 5.98
C ASN A 194 4.59 -17.23 4.68
N ILE A 195 5.45 -16.21 4.77
CA ILE A 195 6.07 -15.58 3.59
C ILE A 195 6.92 -16.59 2.80
N LYS A 196 7.71 -17.42 3.50
CA LYS A 196 8.49 -18.50 2.86
C LYS A 196 7.59 -19.51 2.15
N ALA A 197 6.54 -19.99 2.83
CA ALA A 197 5.58 -20.92 2.24
C ALA A 197 4.89 -20.34 0.99
N ILE A 198 4.58 -19.04 0.98
CA ILE A 198 4.06 -18.36 -0.22
C ILE A 198 5.11 -18.39 -1.34
N LYS A 199 6.34 -17.96 -1.07
CA LYS A 199 7.43 -17.89 -2.06
C LYS A 199 7.79 -19.26 -2.64
N ASP A 200 7.71 -20.33 -1.85
CA ASP A 200 8.01 -21.69 -2.31
C ASP A 200 6.97 -22.22 -3.31
N GLU A 201 5.75 -21.66 -3.31
CA GLU A 201 4.59 -22.16 -4.06
C GLU A 201 4.21 -21.30 -5.27
N ILE A 202 4.78 -20.10 -5.40
CA ILE A 202 4.42 -19.12 -6.45
C ILE A 202 5.66 -18.49 -7.11
N ASN A 203 5.52 -18.13 -8.39
CA ASN A 203 6.58 -17.47 -9.17
C ASN A 203 6.21 -16.02 -9.49
N ILE A 204 5.73 -15.29 -8.48
CA ILE A 204 5.34 -13.87 -8.57
C ILE A 204 6.19 -13.11 -7.56
N LYS A 205 6.71 -11.95 -7.95
CA LYS A 205 7.43 -11.08 -7.01
C LYS A 205 6.48 -10.60 -5.91
N ILE A 206 6.93 -10.64 -4.67
CA ILE A 206 6.14 -10.18 -3.52
C ILE A 206 6.79 -9.04 -2.75
N GLY A 207 5.97 -8.21 -2.13
CA GLY A 207 6.36 -7.17 -1.18
C GLY A 207 5.74 -7.44 0.18
N CYS A 208 6.56 -7.42 1.22
CA CYS A 208 6.09 -7.61 2.59
C CYS A 208 5.74 -6.26 3.19
N GLY A 209 4.50 -6.09 3.66
CA GLY A 209 4.04 -4.90 4.38
C GLY A 209 4.16 -5.00 5.90
N ASP A 210 4.52 -6.17 6.43
CA ASP A 210 4.91 -6.30 7.83
C ASP A 210 6.29 -5.68 8.04
N ASN A 211 6.36 -4.65 8.90
CA ASN A 211 7.55 -3.80 9.09
C ASN A 211 8.84 -4.58 9.41
N GLU A 212 8.71 -5.73 10.07
CA GLU A 212 9.81 -6.62 10.47
C GLU A 212 10.25 -7.63 9.39
N CYS A 213 9.65 -7.56 8.20
CA CYS A 213 9.86 -8.53 7.12
C CYS A 213 10.08 -7.83 5.78
N HIS A 214 10.39 -6.54 5.80
CA HIS A 214 10.65 -5.73 4.62
C HIS A 214 11.78 -6.33 3.76
N GLU A 215 12.81 -6.88 4.39
CA GLU A 215 13.95 -7.57 3.79
C GLU A 215 13.57 -8.89 3.07
N LEU A 216 12.39 -9.43 3.35
CA LEU A 216 11.85 -10.59 2.63
C LEU A 216 11.14 -10.20 1.32
N SER A 217 11.00 -8.90 1.02
CA SER A 217 10.44 -8.42 -0.24
C SER A 217 11.39 -8.68 -1.42
N ASP A 218 10.84 -8.96 -2.59
CA ASP A 218 11.59 -9.09 -3.86
C ASP A 218 11.87 -7.73 -4.54
N SER A 219 11.41 -6.65 -3.93
CA SER A 219 11.56 -5.28 -4.43
C SER A 219 12.03 -4.34 -3.31
N LYS A 220 12.42 -3.12 -3.67
CA LYS A 220 13.02 -2.15 -2.74
C LYS A 220 12.01 -1.40 -1.86
N ASN A 221 10.75 -1.82 -1.87
CA ASN A 221 9.64 -1.28 -1.07
C ASN A 221 8.46 -2.30 -1.01
N CYS A 222 7.51 -2.13 -0.10
CA CYS A 222 6.40 -3.09 0.03
C CYS A 222 5.38 -3.04 -1.14
N CYS A 223 5.29 -1.89 -1.82
CA CYS A 223 4.33 -1.64 -2.90
C CYS A 223 4.81 -2.09 -4.29
N GLY A 224 6.07 -2.48 -4.44
CA GLY A 224 6.66 -2.85 -5.74
C GLY A 224 6.86 -1.67 -6.70
N ILE A 225 7.00 -0.43 -6.23
CA ILE A 225 7.08 0.76 -7.11
C ILE A 225 8.30 0.75 -8.04
N ASP A 226 9.38 0.09 -7.65
CA ASP A 226 10.57 -0.15 -8.46
C ASP A 226 10.40 -1.26 -9.52
N CYS A 227 9.27 -1.97 -9.48
CA CYS A 227 8.86 -2.94 -10.50
C CYS A 227 7.79 -2.38 -11.46
N MET A 228 7.31 -1.15 -11.23
CA MET A 228 6.32 -0.46 -12.07
C MET A 228 6.98 0.12 -13.34
N PRO A 229 6.20 0.63 -14.33
CA PRO A 229 6.73 1.25 -15.54
C PRO A 229 7.70 2.41 -15.25
N GLU A 230 8.55 2.74 -16.24
CA GLU A 230 9.62 3.74 -16.10
C GLU A 230 9.15 5.11 -15.57
N SER A 231 7.90 5.50 -15.86
CA SER A 231 7.31 6.73 -15.35
C SER A 231 7.27 6.81 -13.81
N PHE A 232 7.34 5.67 -13.12
CA PHE A 232 7.35 5.59 -11.66
C PHE A 232 8.73 5.75 -11.04
N ASN A 233 9.80 5.86 -11.83
CA ASN A 233 11.18 5.91 -11.32
C ASN A 233 11.49 7.10 -10.41
N ASN A 234 10.69 8.17 -10.45
CA ASN A 234 10.87 9.37 -9.63
C ASN A 234 10.30 9.25 -8.21
N TRP A 235 9.96 8.05 -7.75
CA TRP A 235 9.55 7.80 -6.37
C TRP A 235 10.63 8.18 -5.34
N LEU A 236 10.17 8.51 -4.14
CA LEU A 236 10.99 9.03 -3.05
C LEU A 236 11.87 7.94 -2.44
N LYS A 237 13.12 7.84 -2.89
CA LYS A 237 14.10 6.84 -2.42
C LYS A 237 14.76 7.19 -1.09
N TYR A 238 14.74 8.46 -0.66
CA TYR A 238 15.23 8.85 0.66
C TYR A 238 14.23 8.48 1.77
N ASN A 239 13.84 7.21 1.86
CA ASN A 239 12.93 6.73 2.90
C ASN A 239 13.59 5.58 3.67
N SER A 240 13.10 5.31 4.88
CA SER A 240 13.70 4.32 5.77
C SER A 240 13.81 2.93 5.15
N MET A 241 12.76 2.44 4.48
CA MET A 241 12.76 1.10 3.90
C MET A 241 13.80 0.96 2.79
N TYR A 242 13.80 1.87 1.80
CA TYR A 242 14.78 1.83 0.72
C TYR A 242 16.22 1.89 1.25
N ILE A 243 16.48 2.80 2.19
CA ILE A 243 17.82 2.97 2.77
C ILE A 243 18.24 1.72 3.55
N LEU A 244 17.37 1.12 4.35
CA LEU A 244 17.69 -0.12 5.09
C LEU A 244 17.99 -1.29 4.14
N MET A 245 17.26 -1.40 3.03
CA MET A 245 17.43 -2.50 2.07
C MET A 245 18.64 -2.34 1.15
N THR A 246 19.05 -1.11 0.86
CA THR A 246 20.06 -0.84 -0.18
C THR A 246 21.33 -0.17 0.35
N ASN A 247 21.29 0.35 1.58
CA ASN A 247 22.30 1.25 2.15
C ASN A 247 22.56 2.53 1.32
N ASP A 248 21.68 2.86 0.37
CA ASP A 248 21.80 4.01 -0.52
C ASP A 248 21.01 5.22 0.03
N LYS A 249 21.73 6.30 0.32
CA LYS A 249 21.19 7.59 0.79
C LYS A 249 21.35 8.73 -0.23
N THR A 250 21.70 8.41 -1.46
CA THR A 250 21.93 9.40 -2.54
C THR A 250 20.64 9.81 -3.25
N GLY A 251 19.54 9.08 -3.00
CA GLY A 251 18.22 9.38 -3.51
C GLY A 251 17.77 10.81 -3.17
N PHE A 252 16.96 11.39 -4.06
CA PHE A 252 16.36 12.69 -3.82
C PHE A 252 15.66 12.75 -2.45
N CYS A 253 15.94 13.83 -1.72
CA CYS A 253 15.34 14.16 -0.44
C CYS A 253 14.74 15.57 -0.56
N PRO A 254 13.45 15.75 -0.21
CA PRO A 254 12.83 17.07 -0.24
C PRO A 254 13.54 18.08 0.64
N GLU A 255 13.71 19.29 0.13
CA GLU A 255 14.30 20.43 0.85
C GLU A 255 13.23 21.24 1.60
N SER A 256 11.98 21.18 1.12
CA SER A 256 10.86 21.85 1.77
C SER A 256 10.69 21.37 3.21
N LYS A 257 10.69 22.30 4.16
CA LYS A 257 10.35 22.02 5.56
C LYS A 257 8.94 21.42 5.66
N LEU A 258 8.77 20.49 6.59
CA LEU A 258 7.47 19.92 6.92
C LEU A 258 6.66 20.93 7.74
N TYR A 259 6.09 21.93 7.07
CA TYR A 259 5.09 22.81 7.66
C TYR A 259 3.73 22.09 7.64
N ASN A 260 3.03 22.06 8.77
CA ASN A 260 1.66 21.53 8.90
C ASN A 260 1.46 20.04 8.57
N CYS A 261 2.47 19.18 8.66
CA CYS A 261 2.17 17.78 8.93
C CYS A 261 1.49 17.73 10.30
N ASN A 262 0.20 17.42 10.35
CA ASN A 262 -0.50 17.04 11.56
C ASN A 262 0.13 15.74 12.06
N ILE A 263 1.28 15.84 12.74
CA ILE A 263 1.90 14.72 13.42
C ILE A 263 0.95 14.39 14.57
N PRO A 264 0.36 13.19 14.61
CA PRO A 264 -0.47 12.79 15.73
C PRO A 264 0.31 13.00 17.04
N PRO A 265 -0.32 13.52 18.12
CA PRO A 265 0.37 13.92 19.35
C PRO A 265 1.14 12.80 20.08
N ASN A 266 1.06 11.55 19.59
CA ASN A 266 1.75 10.39 20.13
C ASN A 266 2.79 9.77 19.17
N THR A 267 2.98 10.35 17.99
CA THR A 267 4.03 9.96 17.03
C THR A 267 5.26 10.78 17.37
N PHE A 268 6.24 10.14 18.03
CA PHE A 268 7.52 10.74 18.39
C PHE A 268 7.40 12.19 18.90
N ASN A 269 6.96 12.36 20.15
CA ASN A 269 6.98 13.64 20.89
C ASN A 269 8.36 14.35 20.96
N ARG A 270 9.42 13.76 20.38
CA ARG A 270 10.77 14.33 20.29
C ARG A 270 11.02 15.20 19.06
N PHE A 271 10.20 15.13 18.01
CA PHE A 271 10.46 15.87 16.78
C PHE A 271 9.51 17.06 16.67
N LYS A 272 9.83 18.12 17.43
CA LYS A 272 9.09 19.39 17.40
C LYS A 272 9.19 20.07 16.02
N ARG A 273 8.18 20.90 15.74
CA ARG A 273 8.03 21.78 14.57
C ARG A 273 9.36 22.45 14.15
N ASN A 274 9.63 22.50 12.84
CA ASN A 274 10.77 23.08 12.10
C ASN A 274 11.81 22.11 11.52
N ASN A 275 11.65 20.80 11.69
CA ASN A 275 12.55 19.83 11.04
C ASN A 275 12.14 19.54 9.59
N ASP A 276 13.14 19.36 8.73
CA ASP A 276 12.95 18.91 7.34
C ASP A 276 12.75 17.39 7.27
N TYR A 277 12.36 16.90 6.08
CA TYR A 277 12.11 15.48 5.87
C TYR A 277 13.35 14.60 6.16
N ARG A 278 14.55 15.09 5.82
CA ARG A 278 15.83 14.38 6.03
C ARG A 278 16.02 14.04 7.50
N PHE A 279 15.83 15.02 8.37
CA PHE A 279 16.01 14.85 9.81
C PHE A 279 15.15 13.71 10.37
N TYR A 280 13.89 13.59 9.95
CA TYR A 280 13.01 12.51 10.43
C TYR A 280 13.52 11.13 10.00
N VAL A 281 13.91 10.98 8.74
CA VAL A 281 14.41 9.71 8.20
C VAL A 281 15.72 9.33 8.89
N ASP A 282 16.67 10.25 9.02
CA ASP A 282 17.95 9.99 9.67
C ASP A 282 17.81 9.69 11.16
N ALA A 283 16.90 10.38 11.86
CA ALA A 283 16.63 10.12 13.26
C ALA A 283 15.97 8.74 13.47
N TYR A 284 15.03 8.36 12.60
CA TYR A 284 14.45 7.02 12.59
C TYR A 284 15.53 5.94 12.38
N LEU A 285 16.41 6.11 11.39
CA LEU A 285 17.47 5.15 11.10
C LEU A 285 18.47 5.00 12.27
N LYS A 286 18.84 6.11 12.93
CA LYS A 286 19.70 6.08 14.12
C LYS A 286 19.09 5.26 15.25
N GLU A 287 17.79 5.42 15.49
CA GLU A 287 17.11 4.62 16.49
C GLU A 287 17.08 3.14 16.10
N VAL A 288 16.78 2.81 14.83
CA VAL A 288 16.78 1.41 14.32
C VAL A 288 18.12 0.74 14.54
N HIS A 289 19.22 1.42 14.23
CA HIS A 289 20.56 0.91 14.51
C HIS A 289 20.83 0.75 16.01
N LYS A 290 20.33 1.65 16.86
CA LYS A 290 20.63 1.66 18.30
C LYS A 290 19.95 0.52 19.06
N TYR A 291 18.73 0.18 18.68
CA TYR A 291 17.91 -0.75 19.48
C TYR A 291 17.49 -2.02 18.69
N GLY A 292 17.92 -2.15 17.43
CA GLY A 292 17.50 -3.21 16.51
C GLY A 292 16.03 -3.03 16.07
N GLU A 293 15.66 -3.63 14.93
CA GLU A 293 14.27 -3.55 14.41
C GLU A 293 13.21 -4.01 15.44
N ARG A 294 13.59 -4.92 16.36
CA ARG A 294 12.73 -5.50 17.39
C ARG A 294 12.25 -4.53 18.48
N SER A 295 12.81 -3.33 18.56
CA SER A 295 12.56 -2.38 19.66
C SER A 295 11.77 -1.13 19.25
N LEU A 296 11.61 -0.89 17.94
CA LEU A 296 11.01 0.34 17.43
C LEU A 296 9.58 0.19 16.95
N PHE A 297 9.06 -1.04 16.98
CA PHE A 297 7.68 -1.36 16.65
C PHE A 297 6.95 -2.13 17.74
#